data_AF-A0A7X7QLN1-F1
#
_entry.id   AF-A0A7X7QLN1-F1
#
_cell.length_a   1.000
_cell.length_b   1.000
_cell.length_c   1.000
_cell.angle_alpha   90.00
_cell.angle_beta   90.00
_cell.angle_gamma   90.00
#
_symmetry.space_group_name_H-M   'P 1'
#
loop_
_entity.id
_entity.type
_entity.pdbx_description
1 polymer ?
#
loop_
_entity_poly.entity_id
_entity_poly.type
_entity_poly.pdbx_seq_one_letter_code
_entity_poly.pdbx_strand_id
1 'polypeptide(L)' 'MRDRTPGGMTLVHHKNRTAAELVALVATAWPHIQRFADLHPRPFVAKILADGRVQEVP' A
#
# COMPACT_ATOMS: atom_id res chain seq x y z
N MET A 1 2.46 26.07 3.38
CA MET A 1 3.55 25.14 3.04
C MET A 1 3.23 23.84 3.77
N ARG A 2 2.80 22.76 3.09
CA ARG A 2 2.44 21.50 3.78
C ARG A 2 3.72 20.74 4.09
N ASP A 3 3.96 20.55 5.37
CA ASP A 3 5.03 19.74 5.92
C ASP A 3 4.97 18.34 5.30
N ARG A 4 6.07 17.92 4.65
CA ARG A 4 6.21 16.59 4.04
C ARG A 4 7.17 15.78 4.90
N THR A 5 6.78 15.47 6.13
CA THR A 5 7.40 14.36 6.85
C THR A 5 7.19 13.10 6.00
N PRO A 6 8.24 12.39 5.57
CA PRO A 6 8.08 11.17 4.79
C PRO A 6 7.54 10.08 5.72
N GLY A 7 6.22 10.04 5.92
CA GLY A 7 5.56 8.94 6.60
C GLY A 7 5.80 7.67 5.78
N GLY A 8 6.52 6.71 6.36
CA GLY A 8 6.83 5.43 5.74
C GLY A 8 5.57 4.61 5.48
N MET A 9 5.55 3.88 4.37
CA MET A 9 4.50 2.94 4.00
C MET A 9 5.11 1.54 3.96
N THR A 10 4.60 0.63 4.79
CA THR A 10 5.00 -0.78 4.78
C THR A 10 3.94 -1.60 4.08
N LEU A 11 4.32 -2.28 2.99
CA LEU A 11 3.45 -3.15 2.20
C LEU A 11 3.78 -4.62 2.49
N VAL A 12 2.79 -5.38 2.94
CA VAL A 12 2.91 -6.83 3.17
C VAL A 12 2.13 -7.58 2.08
N HIS A 13 2.76 -8.56 1.41
CA HIS A 13 2.14 -9.37 0.36
C HIS A 13 2.21 -10.88 0.68
N HIS A 14 1.40 -11.70 -0.02
CA HIS A 14 1.31 -13.15 0.19
C HIS A 14 2.50 -13.90 -0.44
N LYS A 15 3.09 -14.87 0.28
CA LYS A 15 4.20 -15.71 -0.22
C LYS A 15 3.80 -16.45 -1.51
N ASN A 16 4.77 -16.63 -2.42
CA ASN A 16 4.69 -17.31 -3.74
C ASN A 16 4.40 -16.42 -4.97
N ARG A 17 4.86 -15.16 -4.99
CA ARG A 17 4.88 -14.32 -6.20
C ARG A 17 6.31 -13.96 -6.60
N THR A 18 6.56 -13.94 -7.90
CA THR A 18 7.77 -13.37 -8.50
C THR A 18 7.83 -11.86 -8.29
N ALA A 19 9.02 -11.27 -8.40
CA ALA A 19 9.18 -9.82 -8.32
C ALA A 19 8.30 -9.08 -9.35
N ALA A 20 8.14 -9.61 -10.56
CA ALA A 20 7.30 -9.02 -11.60
C ALA A 20 5.81 -9.01 -11.20
N GLU A 21 5.31 -10.09 -10.61
CA GLU A 21 3.93 -10.18 -10.12
C GLU A 21 3.68 -9.25 -8.93
N LEU A 22 4.71 -8.94 -8.14
CA LEU A 22 4.62 -7.93 -7.08
C LEU A 22 4.54 -6.52 -7.65
N VAL A 23 5.38 -6.19 -8.62
CA VAL A 23 5.32 -4.89 -9.30
C VAL A 23 3.96 -4.68 -9.95
N ALA A 24 3.45 -5.69 -10.66
CA ALA A 24 2.12 -5.66 -11.27
C ALA A 24 1.03 -5.46 -10.21
N LEU A 25 1.11 -6.18 -9.08
CA LEU A 25 0.14 -6.03 -8.00
C LEU A 25 0.15 -4.61 -7.40
N VAL A 26 1.33 -4.05 -7.16
CA VAL A 26 1.46 -2.67 -6.64
C VAL A 26 0.92 -1.66 -7.65
N ALA A 27 1.20 -1.84 -8.93
CA ALA A 27 0.68 -0.98 -9.99
C ALA A 27 -0.86 -1.02 -10.05
N THR A 28 -1.47 -2.21 -9.98
CA THR A 28 -2.92 -2.37 -9.93
C THR A 28 -3.53 -1.77 -8.67
N ALA A 29 -2.86 -1.92 -7.51
CA ALA A 29 -3.34 -1.40 -6.24
C ALA A 29 -3.11 0.12 -6.07
N TRP A 30 -2.33 0.77 -6.94
CA TRP A 30 -1.90 2.16 -6.75
C TRP A 30 -3.04 3.15 -6.47
N PRO A 31 -4.17 3.15 -7.21
CA PRO A 31 -5.28 4.05 -6.92
C PRO A 31 -5.89 3.82 -5.52
N HIS A 32 -5.94 2.56 -5.07
CA HIS A 32 -6.42 2.21 -3.74
C HIS A 32 -5.44 2.62 -2.65
N ILE A 33 -4.13 2.51 -2.91
CA ILE A 33 -3.07 2.97 -2.00
C ILE A 33 -3.17 4.48 -1.80
N GLN A 34 -3.34 5.25 -2.90
CA GLN A 34 -3.49 6.70 -2.82
C GLN A 34 -4.74 7.08 -2.00
N ARG A 35 -5.88 6.47 -2.31
CA ARG A 35 -7.12 6.70 -1.55
C ARG A 35 -6.97 6.34 -0.07
N PHE A 36 -6.32 5.24 0.24
CA PHE A 36 -6.04 4.84 1.62
C PHE A 36 -5.15 5.86 2.32
N ALA A 37 -4.08 6.32 1.67
CA ALA A 37 -3.16 7.31 2.23
C ALA A 37 -3.81 8.69 2.48
N ASP A 38 -4.84 9.04 1.72
CA ASP A 38 -5.61 10.26 1.93
C ASP A 38 -6.61 10.15 3.10
N LEU A 39 -7.10 8.93 3.38
CA LEU A 39 -8.08 8.66 4.43
C LEU A 39 -7.43 8.36 5.80
N HIS A 40 -6.21 7.83 5.81
CA HIS A 40 -5.53 7.42 7.03
C HIS A 40 -4.35 8.37 7.34
N PRO A 41 -4.32 9.01 8.53
CA PRO A 41 -3.19 9.82 8.94
C PRO A 41 -1.93 8.95 9.03
N ARG A 42 -0.80 9.48 8.58
CA ARG A 42 0.50 8.79 8.64
C ARG A 42 1.12 8.88 10.05
N PRO A 43 1.92 7.89 10.48
CA PRO A 43 2.28 6.66 9.77
C PRO A 43 1.17 5.60 9.81
N PHE A 44 1.11 4.75 8.78
CA PHE A 44 0.17 3.63 8.72
C PHE A 44 0.83 2.38 8.12
N VAL A 45 0.29 1.21 8.45
CA VAL A 45 0.66 -0.09 7.87
C VAL A 45 -0.56 -0.64 7.14
N ALA A 46 -0.36 -1.06 5.88
CA ALA A 46 -1.44 -1.60 5.08
C ALA A 46 -1.00 -2.85 4.31
N LYS A 47 -1.93 -3.79 4.15
CA LYS A 47 -1.76 -5.00 3.37
C LYS A 47 -2.39 -4.81 2.00
N ILE A 48 -1.65 -5.15 0.93
CA ILE A 48 -2.24 -5.28 -0.40
C ILE A 48 -2.69 -6.73 -0.56
N LEU A 49 -4.00 -6.92 -0.74
CA LEU A 49 -4.60 -8.23 -0.98
C LEU A 49 -4.27 -8.71 -2.41
N ALA A 50 -4.42 -10.00 -2.66
CA ALA A 50 -4.09 -10.62 -3.95
C ALA A 50 -4.87 -10.04 -5.14
N ASP A 51 -6.02 -9.42 -4.86
CA ASP A 51 -6.93 -8.74 -5.80
C ASP A 51 -6.66 -7.22 -5.94
N GLY A 52 -5.62 -6.71 -5.27
CA GLY A 52 -5.23 -5.29 -5.32
C GLY A 52 -6.02 -4.39 -4.37
N ARG A 53 -6.91 -4.92 -3.51
CA ARG A 53 -7.50 -4.13 -2.42
C ARG A 53 -6.47 -3.82 -1.34
N VAL A 54 -6.65 -2.69 -0.66
CA VAL A 54 -5.79 -2.25 0.44
C VAL A 54 -6.59 -2.34 1.74
N GLN A 55 -6.00 -2.98 2.75
CA GLN A 55 -6.61 -3.15 4.07
C GLN A 55 -5.65 -2.65 5.14
N GLU A 56 -6.16 -1.91 6.13
CA GLU A 56 -5.41 -1.53 7.32
C GLU A 56 -5.00 -2.77 8.11
N VAL A 57 -3.77 -2.76 8.63
CA VAL A 57 -3.31 -3.77 9.58
C VAL A 57 -3.46 -3.18 10.98
N PRO A 58 -4.16 -3.85 11.90
CA PRO A 58 -4.28 -3.40 13.30
C PRO A 58 -2.95 -3.44 14.05
#